data_AF-A0A8J2HWD1-F1
#
_entry.id   AF-A0A8J2HWD1-F1
#
_cell.length_a   1.000
_cell.length_b   1.000
_cell.length_c   1.000
_cell.angle_alpha   90.00
_cell.angle_beta   90.00
_cell.angle_gamma   90.00
#
_symmetry.space_group_name_H-M   'P 1'
#
loop_
_entity.id
_entity.type
_entity.pdbx_description
1 polymer ?
#
loop_
_entity_poly.entity_id
_entity_poly.type
_entity_poly.pdbx_seq_one_letter_code
_entity_poly.pdbx_strand_id
1 'polypeptide(L)'
;MAPRKKTATAAKPSKAAKPSKAIITAPSTSLAAVLPPSRAHDASYHYPLLLGDQSGCDALLSWFHDVAETRSMPWRKEWIDPKAYEDKEELGRVLSKRAYEVWVSEVMLQQTRVSTVIPYFNNWIAKWPTVQDLAEADHDDVLSVWKGLGYYSRATRLHEGAKAMIAKSAGAPCALPSGATELQEFPGIGRYTAGAVSSIVFGEAEPVLDGNVMRVLSRQLGLYMDVKDKKATDVLWDMADQLIKHASNSPETRTSAVPGLWNQALMELGSTICTPRPRCDECPIQATCRAYSEAKVLSDKHQSPAVVPDIEDACSLCASLDTEDLVAVSEDATNNDPPRATKKRKAAVKQTNTISQYFAVGTPKSGIDTEDDGEDLGSPPVEDSKKRKLPAATGESKSISTYCSLFPKKVAKKKAAEEDCVVCVIELRSEDGNSKWLIEQRPAKGLLASLWQFPQSPLAASQKTPQQRKASAQQYISGLEAGATDMSKARCVASFPPLVHVFTHLKLTMHVYQYRIDADNARDIELICKGPPTRKWVDSESMDDETLSTGMRKCWDLVSKSLH
;
A
#
# COMPACT_ATOMS: atom_id res chain seq x y z
N MET A 1 14.61 5.67 -70.71
CA MET A 1 14.33 6.10 -69.32
C MET A 1 12.84 6.36 -69.20
N ALA A 2 12.10 5.43 -68.58
CA ALA A 2 10.65 5.53 -68.37
C ALA A 2 10.37 5.65 -66.86
N PRO A 3 9.40 6.47 -66.42
CA PRO A 3 9.18 6.71 -65.00
C PRO A 3 8.39 5.55 -64.36
N ARG A 4 8.89 5.04 -63.22
CA ARG A 4 8.27 3.98 -62.43
C ARG A 4 6.96 4.46 -61.78
N LYS A 5 5.88 3.71 -61.98
CA LYS A 5 4.58 3.85 -61.32
C LYS A 5 4.72 3.68 -59.79
N LYS A 6 4.13 4.60 -59.02
CA LYS A 6 3.95 4.48 -57.56
C LYS A 6 2.89 3.41 -57.27
N THR A 7 3.27 2.40 -56.50
CA THR A 7 2.36 1.43 -55.87
C THR A 7 1.71 2.05 -54.65
N ALA A 8 0.38 1.98 -54.57
CA ALA A 8 -0.40 2.41 -53.43
C ALA A 8 -0.17 1.46 -52.24
N THR A 9 0.24 2.01 -51.10
CA THR A 9 0.35 1.29 -49.84
C THR A 9 -1.02 1.17 -49.17
N ALA A 10 -1.36 -0.07 -48.80
CA ALA A 10 -2.62 -0.44 -48.16
C ALA A 10 -2.86 0.33 -46.85
N ALA A 11 -4.10 0.81 -46.68
CA ALA A 11 -4.59 1.42 -45.46
C ALA A 11 -4.57 0.40 -44.29
N LYS A 12 -4.03 0.83 -43.15
CA LYS A 12 -4.05 0.05 -41.90
C LYS A 12 -5.50 -0.12 -41.41
N PRO A 13 -5.88 -1.30 -40.88
CA PRO A 13 -7.22 -1.51 -40.35
C PRO A 13 -7.45 -0.63 -39.12
N SER A 14 -8.65 -0.07 -39.05
CA SER A 14 -9.15 0.77 -37.95
C SER A 14 -9.03 0.06 -36.61
N LYS A 15 -8.66 0.82 -35.58
CA LYS A 15 -8.57 0.38 -34.19
C LYS A 15 -9.89 -0.30 -33.78
N ALA A 16 -9.77 -1.50 -33.22
CA ALA A 16 -10.84 -2.25 -32.60
C ALA A 16 -11.65 -1.38 -31.61
N ALA A 17 -12.96 -1.55 -31.63
CA ALA A 17 -13.88 -0.92 -30.70
C ALA A 17 -13.46 -1.19 -29.24
N LYS A 18 -13.55 -0.17 -28.38
CA LYS A 18 -13.35 -0.31 -26.94
C LYS A 18 -14.31 -1.40 -26.42
N PRO A 19 -13.86 -2.31 -25.54
CA PRO A 19 -14.76 -3.28 -24.92
C PRO A 19 -15.88 -2.52 -24.20
N SER A 20 -17.13 -2.95 -24.42
CA SER A 20 -18.32 -2.38 -23.80
C SER A 20 -18.14 -2.35 -22.27
N LYS A 21 -18.27 -1.16 -21.66
CA LYS A 21 -18.35 -1.03 -20.20
C LYS A 21 -19.42 -2.00 -19.70
N ALA A 22 -19.11 -2.80 -18.67
CA ALA A 22 -20.12 -3.60 -18.00
C ALA A 22 -21.03 -2.63 -17.21
N ILE A 23 -22.14 -2.22 -17.82
CA ILE A 23 -23.10 -1.31 -17.20
C ILE A 23 -23.99 -2.14 -16.29
N ILE A 24 -23.89 -1.92 -14.97
CA ILE A 24 -24.85 -2.46 -14.00
C ILE A 24 -26.08 -1.54 -14.05
N THR A 25 -27.20 -2.06 -14.50
CA THR A 25 -28.47 -1.32 -14.61
C THR A 25 -29.28 -1.42 -13.32
N ALA A 26 -30.08 -0.40 -13.04
CA ALA A 26 -31.05 -0.44 -11.95
C ALA A 26 -32.02 -1.61 -12.15
N PRO A 27 -32.30 -2.42 -11.11
CA PRO A 27 -33.29 -3.47 -11.19
C PRO A 27 -34.70 -2.86 -11.28
N SER A 28 -35.62 -3.56 -11.93
CA SER A 28 -37.02 -3.14 -12.07
C SER A 28 -37.82 -3.21 -10.75
N THR A 29 -37.34 -4.02 -9.79
CA THR A 29 -37.97 -4.23 -8.49
C THR A 29 -36.90 -4.33 -7.40
N SER A 30 -37.33 -4.19 -6.14
CA SER A 30 -36.43 -4.39 -5.00
C SER A 30 -35.99 -5.85 -4.93
N LEU A 31 -34.68 -6.08 -4.89
CA LEU A 31 -34.08 -7.41 -4.85
C LEU A 31 -33.84 -7.85 -3.40
N ALA A 32 -34.27 -9.06 -3.08
CA ALA A 32 -34.01 -9.68 -1.78
C ALA A 32 -32.51 -9.99 -1.59
N ALA A 33 -32.08 -10.13 -0.34
CA ALA A 33 -30.71 -10.54 -0.02
C ALA A 33 -30.41 -11.95 -0.56
N VAL A 34 -29.25 -12.10 -1.18
CA VAL A 34 -28.86 -13.32 -1.88
C VAL A 34 -27.90 -14.13 -1.00
N LEU A 35 -28.26 -15.37 -0.68
CA LEU A 35 -27.59 -16.15 0.37
C LEU A 35 -26.72 -17.28 -0.21
N PRO A 36 -25.58 -17.61 0.42
CA PRO A 36 -24.83 -18.84 0.13
C PRO A 36 -25.68 -20.10 0.39
N PRO A 37 -25.33 -21.26 -0.21
CA PRO A 37 -24.10 -21.53 -0.95
C PRO A 37 -24.14 -21.17 -2.44
N SER A 38 -25.32 -21.10 -3.08
CA SER A 38 -25.40 -20.78 -4.52
C SER A 38 -25.19 -19.29 -4.79
N ARG A 39 -25.61 -18.43 -3.83
CA ARG A 39 -25.63 -16.97 -3.95
C ARG A 39 -26.01 -16.52 -5.36
N ALA A 40 -27.08 -17.08 -5.93
CA ALA A 40 -27.45 -16.85 -7.32
C ALA A 40 -28.24 -15.54 -7.51
N HIS A 41 -27.81 -14.74 -8.48
CA HIS A 41 -28.33 -13.41 -8.79
C HIS A 41 -27.78 -12.95 -10.14
N ASP A 42 -28.54 -12.10 -10.84
CA ASP A 42 -28.04 -11.40 -12.01
C ASP A 42 -27.18 -10.18 -11.63
N ALA A 43 -26.54 -9.54 -12.62
CA ALA A 43 -25.62 -8.43 -12.37
C ALA A 43 -26.31 -7.17 -11.78
N SER A 44 -27.62 -6.98 -12.00
CA SER A 44 -28.39 -5.84 -11.45
C SER A 44 -28.49 -5.88 -9.92
N TYR A 45 -28.28 -7.03 -9.28
CA TYR A 45 -28.12 -7.12 -7.83
C TYR A 45 -26.96 -6.28 -7.33
N HIS A 46 -25.96 -5.97 -8.15
CA HIS A 46 -24.85 -5.11 -7.74
C HIS A 46 -25.13 -3.62 -7.94
N TYR A 47 -26.36 -3.23 -8.34
CA TYR A 47 -26.70 -1.83 -8.48
C TYR A 47 -26.57 -1.11 -7.13
N PRO A 48 -25.89 0.05 -7.06
CA PRO A 48 -25.67 0.74 -5.79
C PRO A 48 -26.98 1.27 -5.21
N LEU A 49 -27.37 0.76 -4.03
CA LEU A 49 -28.58 1.22 -3.34
C LEU A 49 -28.49 2.69 -2.91
N LEU A 50 -27.27 3.21 -2.72
CA LEU A 50 -27.00 4.63 -2.46
C LEU A 50 -27.42 5.58 -3.59
N LEU A 51 -27.68 5.08 -4.81
CA LEU A 51 -28.20 5.91 -5.91
C LEU A 51 -29.73 6.09 -5.83
N GLY A 52 -30.42 5.30 -5.01
CA GLY A 52 -31.87 5.35 -4.90
C GLY A 52 -32.39 6.49 -4.01
N ASP A 53 -31.55 7.01 -3.11
CA ASP A 53 -31.90 8.08 -2.17
C ASP A 53 -30.63 8.81 -1.69
N GLN A 54 -30.72 10.14 -1.64
CA GLN A 54 -29.65 11.03 -1.17
C GLN A 54 -29.37 10.88 0.33
N SER A 55 -30.34 10.39 1.13
CA SER A 55 -30.20 10.28 2.59
C SER A 55 -28.98 9.46 3.04
N GLY A 56 -28.63 8.40 2.30
CA GLY A 56 -27.44 7.60 2.60
C GLY A 56 -26.14 8.36 2.31
N CYS A 57 -26.13 9.19 1.27
CA CYS A 57 -25.00 10.06 0.97
C CYS A 57 -24.83 11.14 2.06
N ASP A 58 -25.94 11.75 2.47
CA ASP A 58 -25.95 12.77 3.52
C ASP A 58 -25.54 12.19 4.88
N ALA A 59 -25.97 10.96 5.20
CA ALA A 59 -25.55 10.25 6.41
C ALA A 59 -24.03 10.01 6.45
N LEU A 60 -23.42 9.65 5.32
CA LEU A 60 -21.96 9.47 5.23
C LEU A 60 -21.22 10.80 5.40
N LEU A 61 -21.70 11.87 4.75
CA LEU A 61 -21.11 13.20 4.85
C LEU A 61 -21.23 13.79 6.26
N SER A 62 -22.39 13.64 6.89
CA SER A 62 -22.65 14.05 8.27
C SER A 62 -21.74 13.31 9.25
N TRP A 63 -21.66 11.98 9.15
CA TRP A 63 -20.72 11.19 9.93
C TRP A 63 -19.27 11.64 9.73
N PHE A 64 -18.87 11.91 8.47
CA PHE A 64 -17.51 12.34 8.17
C PHE A 64 -17.19 13.70 8.78
N HIS A 65 -18.12 14.64 8.73
CA HIS A 65 -17.99 15.95 9.38
C HIS A 65 -17.64 15.80 10.87
N ASP A 66 -18.32 14.91 11.59
CA ASP A 66 -18.11 14.68 13.02
C ASP A 66 -16.74 14.04 13.34
N VAL A 67 -16.17 13.27 12.40
CA VAL A 67 -14.92 12.54 12.62
C VAL A 67 -13.72 13.12 11.87
N ALA A 68 -13.91 14.12 11.00
CA ALA A 68 -12.90 14.59 10.05
C ALA A 68 -11.59 15.02 10.73
N GLU A 69 -11.70 15.66 11.90
CA GLU A 69 -10.59 16.22 12.68
C GLU A 69 -9.99 15.26 13.70
N THR A 70 -10.64 14.13 13.99
CA THR A 70 -10.27 13.22 15.09
C THR A 70 -8.84 12.67 15.01
N ARG A 71 -8.29 12.56 13.80
CA ARG A 71 -6.92 12.06 13.57
C ARG A 71 -5.89 13.16 13.34
N SER A 72 -6.28 14.42 13.46
CA SER A 72 -5.42 15.61 13.35
C SER A 72 -4.49 15.59 12.13
N MET A 73 -5.06 15.34 10.94
CA MET A 73 -4.28 15.26 9.70
C MET A 73 -4.01 16.66 9.13
N PRO A 74 -2.75 17.12 9.07
CA PRO A 74 -2.41 18.50 8.71
C PRO A 74 -2.74 18.86 7.25
N TRP A 75 -2.89 17.86 6.38
CA TRP A 75 -3.31 18.05 4.99
C TRP A 75 -4.83 18.15 4.81
N ARG A 76 -5.65 17.89 5.86
CA ARG A 76 -7.08 18.18 5.81
C ARG A 76 -7.30 19.64 6.19
N LYS A 77 -7.79 20.42 5.23
CA LYS A 77 -8.16 21.82 5.38
C LYS A 77 -9.51 22.04 4.72
N GLU A 78 -10.21 23.09 5.13
CA GLU A 78 -11.48 23.49 4.53
C GLU A 78 -11.33 23.70 3.03
N TRP A 79 -12.42 23.38 2.31
CA TRP A 79 -12.48 23.62 0.87
C TRP A 79 -12.58 25.11 0.60
N ILE A 80 -11.85 25.57 -0.42
CA ILE A 80 -11.79 26.98 -0.80
C ILE A 80 -12.85 27.22 -1.87
N ASP A 81 -13.87 28.04 -1.57
CA ASP A 81 -14.86 28.45 -2.56
C ASP A 81 -14.25 29.51 -3.51
N PRO A 82 -14.09 29.21 -4.82
CA PRO A 82 -13.59 30.17 -5.80
C PRO A 82 -14.41 31.46 -5.89
N LYS A 83 -15.67 31.45 -5.44
CA LYS A 83 -16.56 32.61 -5.42
C LYS A 83 -16.28 33.57 -4.27
N ALA A 84 -15.61 33.11 -3.21
CA ALA A 84 -15.23 33.94 -2.08
C ALA A 84 -14.02 34.84 -2.38
N TYR A 85 -13.38 34.67 -3.54
CA TYR A 85 -12.17 35.40 -3.94
C TYR A 85 -12.44 36.31 -5.15
N GLU A 86 -12.30 37.61 -4.91
CA GLU A 86 -12.34 38.64 -5.95
C GLU A 86 -11.04 38.66 -6.77
N ASP A 87 -9.88 38.62 -6.09
CA ASP A 87 -8.56 38.53 -6.74
C ASP A 87 -8.31 37.11 -7.26
N LYS A 88 -8.28 36.97 -8.60
CA LYS A 88 -8.02 35.71 -9.29
C LYS A 88 -6.57 35.26 -9.18
N GLU A 89 -5.62 36.17 -9.00
CA GLU A 89 -4.22 35.81 -8.78
C GLU A 89 -4.01 35.26 -7.37
N GLU A 90 -4.61 35.89 -6.36
CA GLU A 90 -4.62 35.36 -4.99
C GLU A 90 -5.26 33.97 -4.94
N LEU A 91 -6.43 33.80 -5.53
CA LEU A 91 -7.08 32.50 -5.63
C LEU A 91 -6.16 31.46 -6.29
N GLY A 92 -5.48 31.82 -7.39
CA GLY A 92 -4.52 30.96 -8.06
C GLY A 92 -3.37 30.53 -7.15
N ARG A 93 -2.79 31.46 -6.38
CA ARG A 93 -1.71 31.16 -5.41
C ARG A 93 -2.18 30.22 -4.30
N VAL A 94 -3.35 30.48 -3.70
CA VAL A 94 -3.88 29.66 -2.60
C VAL A 94 -4.26 28.26 -3.09
N LEU A 95 -4.94 28.14 -4.24
CA LEU A 95 -5.30 26.84 -4.83
C LEU A 95 -4.06 26.06 -5.26
N SER A 96 -3.05 26.71 -5.85
CA SER A 96 -1.79 26.07 -6.25
C SER A 96 -1.07 25.46 -5.03
N LYS A 97 -0.97 26.21 -3.94
CA LYS A 97 -0.40 25.71 -2.67
C LYS A 97 -1.23 24.55 -2.11
N ARG A 98 -2.56 24.69 -2.11
CA ARG A 98 -3.46 23.64 -1.62
C ARG A 98 -3.36 22.35 -2.45
N ALA A 99 -3.27 22.47 -3.77
CA ALA A 99 -3.12 21.35 -4.68
C ALA A 99 -1.79 20.61 -4.45
N TYR A 100 -0.71 21.36 -4.25
CA TYR A 100 0.59 20.80 -3.89
C TYR A 100 0.55 20.06 -2.55
N GLU A 101 -0.04 20.65 -1.50
CA GLU A 101 -0.20 19.98 -0.20
C GLU A 101 -0.96 18.66 -0.29
N VAL A 102 -2.12 18.66 -0.98
CA VAL A 102 -2.92 17.44 -1.18
C VAL A 102 -2.14 16.40 -1.99
N TRP A 103 -1.46 16.82 -3.06
CA TRP A 103 -0.66 15.92 -3.87
C TRP A 103 0.46 15.24 -3.05
N VAL A 104 1.21 16.01 -2.27
CA VAL A 104 2.26 15.49 -1.38
C VAL A 104 1.68 14.48 -0.39
N SER A 105 0.57 14.82 0.29
CA SER A 105 -0.04 13.90 1.26
C SER A 105 -0.52 12.60 0.62
N GLU A 106 -1.15 12.69 -0.56
CA GLU A 106 -1.63 11.50 -1.28
C GLU A 106 -0.48 10.59 -1.72
N VAL A 107 0.66 11.14 -2.13
CA VAL A 107 1.85 10.36 -2.46
C VAL A 107 2.45 9.71 -1.20
N MET A 108 2.54 10.44 -0.09
CA MET A 108 3.06 9.91 1.18
C MET A 108 2.17 8.79 1.75
N LEU A 109 0.85 8.89 1.63
CA LEU A 109 -0.11 7.91 2.16
C LEU A 109 -0.16 6.59 1.38
N GLN A 110 0.43 6.53 0.18
CA GLN A 110 0.51 5.28 -0.58
C GLN A 110 1.24 4.19 0.22
N GLN A 111 0.50 3.17 0.63
CA GLN A 111 1.02 2.04 1.44
C GLN A 111 1.69 2.47 2.76
N THR A 112 1.36 3.64 3.30
CA THR A 112 1.94 4.18 4.54
C THR A 112 0.82 4.62 5.48
N ARG A 113 0.97 4.41 6.78
CA ARG A 113 -0.05 4.77 7.78
C ARG A 113 -0.05 6.27 8.05
N VAL A 114 -1.23 6.82 8.33
CA VAL A 114 -1.44 8.25 8.65
C VAL A 114 -0.52 8.73 9.75
N SER A 115 -0.46 8.05 10.89
CA SER A 115 0.37 8.45 12.04
C SER A 115 1.86 8.52 11.69
N THR A 116 2.32 7.68 10.76
CA THR A 116 3.69 7.72 10.25
C THR A 116 3.89 8.92 9.32
N VAL A 117 2.90 9.28 8.50
CA VAL A 117 3.03 10.37 7.51
C VAL A 117 3.03 11.76 8.14
N ILE A 118 2.30 11.99 9.22
CA ILE A 118 2.16 13.32 9.87
C ILE A 118 3.50 14.06 10.05
N PRO A 119 4.51 13.50 10.74
CA PRO A 119 5.78 14.22 10.94
C PRO A 119 6.54 14.46 9.62
N TYR A 120 6.48 13.52 8.68
CA TYR A 120 7.12 13.66 7.38
C TYR A 120 6.49 14.75 6.53
N PHE A 121 5.16 14.81 6.50
CA PHE A 121 4.43 15.85 5.79
C PHE A 121 4.76 17.23 6.35
N ASN A 122 4.76 17.40 7.67
CA ASN A 122 5.07 18.67 8.31
C ASN A 122 6.50 19.14 7.97
N ASN A 123 7.50 18.24 8.06
CA ASN A 123 8.88 18.56 7.70
C ASN A 123 9.03 18.88 6.21
N TRP A 124 8.37 18.12 5.35
CA TRP A 124 8.40 18.32 3.89
C TRP A 124 7.82 19.67 3.50
N ILE A 125 6.63 20.02 3.98
CA ILE A 125 5.97 21.30 3.66
C ILE A 125 6.70 22.48 4.30
N ALA A 126 7.35 22.29 5.45
CA ALA A 126 8.20 23.32 6.03
C ALA A 126 9.44 23.62 5.16
N LYS A 127 10.07 22.59 4.58
CA LYS A 127 11.26 22.76 3.72
C LYS A 127 10.91 23.22 2.31
N TRP A 128 9.85 22.66 1.71
CA TRP A 128 9.37 23.02 0.37
C TRP A 128 7.88 23.36 0.43
N PRO A 129 7.53 24.62 0.76
CA PRO A 129 6.14 25.07 0.90
C PRO A 129 5.32 25.05 -0.41
N THR A 130 5.98 25.14 -1.56
CA THR A 130 5.35 25.19 -2.88
C THR A 130 5.92 24.15 -3.85
N VAL A 131 5.22 23.93 -4.96
CA VAL A 131 5.70 23.04 -6.03
C VAL A 131 6.96 23.59 -6.70
N GLN A 132 7.14 24.91 -6.74
CA GLN A 132 8.34 25.59 -7.23
C GLN A 132 9.55 25.23 -6.35
N ASP A 133 9.40 25.37 -5.03
CA ASP A 133 10.48 25.06 -4.08
C ASP A 133 10.95 23.60 -4.22
N LEU A 134 10.00 22.68 -4.40
CA LEU A 134 10.31 21.27 -4.64
C LEU A 134 10.98 21.03 -6.00
N ALA A 135 10.56 21.75 -7.05
CA ALA A 135 11.13 21.61 -8.38
C ALA A 135 12.58 22.13 -8.46
N GLU A 136 12.93 23.10 -7.63
CA GLU A 136 14.29 23.65 -7.52
C GLU A 136 15.20 22.83 -6.59
N ALA A 137 14.63 21.95 -5.78
CA ALA A 137 15.37 21.15 -4.81
C ALA A 137 16.39 20.20 -5.44
N ASP A 138 17.49 19.97 -4.72
CA ASP A 138 18.44 18.92 -5.06
C ASP A 138 17.83 17.52 -4.84
N HIS A 139 18.18 16.58 -5.71
CA HIS A 139 17.62 15.22 -5.66
C HIS A 139 17.97 14.49 -4.36
N ASP A 140 19.21 14.63 -3.90
CA ASP A 140 19.69 13.99 -2.67
C ASP A 140 18.99 14.55 -1.43
N ASP A 141 18.71 15.86 -1.42
CA ASP A 141 17.93 16.53 -0.39
C ASP A 141 16.50 15.97 -0.30
N VAL A 142 15.85 15.76 -1.45
CA VAL A 142 14.53 15.13 -1.53
C VAL A 142 14.54 13.72 -0.94
N LEU A 143 15.55 12.90 -1.28
CA LEU A 143 15.68 11.56 -0.73
C LEU A 143 16.00 11.57 0.77
N SER A 144 16.76 12.56 1.23
CA SER A 144 17.11 12.76 2.63
C SER A 144 15.89 13.09 3.49
N VAL A 145 15.03 14.00 3.04
CA VAL A 145 13.78 14.32 3.78
C VAL A 145 12.77 13.17 3.74
N TRP A 146 12.79 12.34 2.68
CA TRP A 146 11.94 11.13 2.59
C TRP A 146 12.48 9.93 3.39
N LYS A 147 13.65 10.06 4.00
CA LYS A 147 14.39 8.97 4.65
C LYS A 147 13.57 8.30 5.74
N GLY A 148 13.37 6.98 5.59
CA GLY A 148 12.60 6.17 6.54
C GLY A 148 11.13 5.99 6.20
N LEU A 149 10.55 6.78 5.28
CA LEU A 149 9.16 6.62 4.85
C LEU A 149 8.98 5.42 3.90
N GLY A 150 10.06 4.96 3.28
CA GLY A 150 10.07 3.83 2.35
C GLY A 150 9.50 4.15 0.97
N TYR A 151 9.67 3.23 0.02
CA TYR A 151 9.26 3.39 -1.37
C TYR A 151 9.76 4.72 -1.99
N TYR A 152 11.07 4.93 -1.96
CA TYR A 152 11.74 6.18 -2.37
C TYR A 152 11.45 6.63 -3.80
N SER A 153 11.10 5.70 -4.69
CA SER A 153 10.64 6.04 -6.04
C SER A 153 9.44 6.99 -6.05
N ARG A 154 8.63 7.01 -4.98
CA ARG A 154 7.55 7.99 -4.80
C ARG A 154 8.09 9.41 -4.70
N ALA A 155 9.12 9.64 -3.88
CA ALA A 155 9.77 10.94 -3.73
C ALA A 155 10.42 11.40 -5.04
N THR A 156 11.12 10.49 -5.71
CA THR A 156 11.73 10.75 -7.03
C THR A 156 10.68 11.18 -8.05
N ARG A 157 9.57 10.42 -8.18
CA ARG A 157 8.50 10.75 -9.14
C ARG A 157 7.74 12.02 -8.79
N LEU A 158 7.55 12.29 -7.50
CA LEU A 158 6.95 13.54 -7.03
C LEU A 158 7.81 14.74 -7.43
N HIS A 159 9.12 14.66 -7.25
CA HIS A 159 10.08 15.68 -7.66
C HIS A 159 10.18 15.83 -9.20
N GLU A 160 10.25 14.72 -9.94
CA GLU A 160 10.17 14.74 -11.41
C GLU A 160 8.86 15.36 -11.92
N GLY A 161 7.74 15.05 -11.26
CA GLY A 161 6.44 15.64 -11.55
C GLY A 161 6.43 17.15 -11.32
N ALA A 162 7.01 17.62 -10.22
CA ALA A 162 7.10 19.05 -9.90
C ALA A 162 7.92 19.79 -10.96
N LYS A 163 9.08 19.23 -11.34
CA LYS A 163 9.91 19.76 -12.44
C LYS A 163 9.15 19.81 -13.77
N ALA A 164 8.40 18.76 -14.10
CA ALA A 164 7.60 18.70 -15.32
C ALA A 164 6.45 19.74 -15.32
N MET A 165 5.83 20.00 -14.18
CA MET A 165 4.79 21.03 -14.04
C MET A 165 5.34 22.42 -14.28
N ILE A 166 6.46 22.78 -13.65
CA ILE A 166 7.10 24.08 -13.85
C ILE A 166 7.58 24.27 -15.30
N ALA A 167 8.12 23.22 -15.91
CA ALA A 167 8.51 23.28 -17.33
C ALA A 167 7.31 23.50 -18.26
N LYS A 168 6.12 22.95 -17.93
CA LYS A 168 4.90 23.07 -18.74
C LYS A 168 4.14 24.38 -18.48
N SER A 169 4.25 24.97 -17.29
CA SER A 169 3.42 26.11 -16.90
C SER A 169 3.82 27.44 -17.53
N ALA A 170 5.03 27.59 -18.10
CA ALA A 170 5.49 28.79 -18.82
C ALA A 170 5.15 30.15 -18.13
N GLY A 171 5.07 30.18 -16.80
CA GLY A 171 4.70 31.36 -16.01
C GLY A 171 3.21 31.52 -15.67
N ALA A 172 2.36 30.52 -15.93
CA ALA A 172 0.94 30.54 -15.57
C ALA A 172 0.71 30.51 -14.04
N PRO A 173 -0.36 31.19 -13.54
CA PRO A 173 -0.58 31.40 -12.11
C PRO A 173 -0.97 30.13 -11.32
N CYS A 174 -1.40 29.06 -11.98
CA CYS A 174 -1.63 27.76 -11.34
C CYS A 174 -0.82 26.68 -12.06
N ALA A 175 0.15 26.08 -11.35
CA ALA A 175 1.00 25.03 -11.91
C ALA A 175 0.29 23.68 -12.06
N LEU A 176 -0.78 23.45 -11.28
CA LEU A 176 -1.58 22.23 -11.29
C LEU A 176 -2.93 22.45 -11.97
N PRO A 177 -3.28 21.68 -13.01
CA PRO A 177 -4.60 21.78 -13.63
C PRO A 177 -5.71 21.26 -12.71
N SER A 178 -6.93 21.77 -12.89
CA SER A 178 -8.09 21.32 -12.09
C SER A 178 -8.61 19.96 -12.52
N GLY A 179 -8.53 19.64 -13.81
CA GLY A 179 -9.08 18.40 -14.38
C GLY A 179 -8.21 17.16 -14.11
N ALA A 180 -8.83 16.06 -13.67
CA ALA A 180 -8.13 14.82 -13.39
C ALA A 180 -7.45 14.20 -14.63
N THR A 181 -7.95 14.44 -15.83
CA THR A 181 -7.31 13.95 -17.06
C THR A 181 -5.98 14.65 -17.32
N GLU A 182 -5.93 15.96 -17.14
CA GLU A 182 -4.72 16.77 -17.33
C GLU A 182 -3.68 16.49 -16.23
N LEU A 183 -4.15 16.30 -14.99
CA LEU A 183 -3.29 15.91 -13.87
C LEU A 183 -2.53 14.60 -14.12
N GLN A 184 -3.15 13.63 -14.81
CA GLN A 184 -2.54 12.33 -15.13
C GLN A 184 -1.39 12.41 -16.16
N GLU A 185 -1.20 13.54 -16.83
CA GLU A 185 -0.08 13.73 -17.75
C GLU A 185 1.27 13.89 -17.03
N PHE A 186 1.24 14.23 -15.73
CA PHE A 186 2.46 14.47 -14.96
C PHE A 186 3.02 13.18 -14.33
N PRO A 187 4.36 12.99 -14.34
CA PRO A 187 5.01 11.86 -13.68
C PRO A 187 4.57 11.70 -12.22
N GLY A 188 4.19 10.48 -11.85
CA GLY A 188 3.81 10.16 -10.47
C GLY A 188 2.34 10.44 -10.12
N ILE A 189 1.56 11.08 -10.99
CA ILE A 189 0.13 11.27 -10.80
C ILE A 189 -0.63 10.19 -11.58
N GLY A 190 -1.15 9.19 -10.86
CA GLY A 190 -2.08 8.21 -11.40
C GLY A 190 -3.53 8.65 -11.25
N ARG A 191 -4.45 7.86 -11.83
CA ARG A 191 -5.91 8.10 -11.77
C ARG A 191 -6.43 8.39 -10.36
N TYR A 192 -5.97 7.65 -9.34
CA TYR A 192 -6.31 7.89 -7.94
C TYR A 192 -5.89 9.29 -7.47
N THR A 193 -4.60 9.63 -7.61
CA THR A 193 -4.06 10.91 -7.13
C THR A 193 -4.68 12.09 -7.88
N ALA A 194 -4.93 11.93 -9.18
CA ALA A 194 -5.62 12.93 -9.98
C ALA A 194 -7.05 13.18 -9.49
N GLY A 195 -7.83 12.11 -9.25
CA GLY A 195 -9.18 12.24 -8.70
C GLY A 195 -9.19 12.85 -7.29
N ALA A 196 -8.21 12.49 -6.44
CA ALA A 196 -8.08 13.04 -5.10
C ALA A 196 -7.78 14.55 -5.14
N VAL A 197 -6.76 14.99 -5.90
CA VAL A 197 -6.43 16.42 -6.04
C VAL A 197 -7.59 17.19 -6.68
N SER A 198 -8.15 16.67 -7.78
CA SER A 198 -9.26 17.30 -8.52
C SER A 198 -10.49 17.51 -7.63
N SER A 199 -10.93 16.48 -6.91
CA SER A 199 -12.11 16.56 -6.04
C SER A 199 -11.88 17.34 -4.74
N ILE A 200 -10.74 17.16 -4.07
CA ILE A 200 -10.47 17.78 -2.75
C ILE A 200 -10.18 19.27 -2.90
N VAL A 201 -9.50 19.67 -3.98
CA VAL A 201 -9.01 21.05 -4.13
C VAL A 201 -9.93 21.85 -5.02
N PHE A 202 -10.26 21.31 -6.20
CA PHE A 202 -11.00 22.04 -7.22
C PHE A 202 -12.51 21.76 -7.17
N GLY A 203 -12.95 20.80 -6.36
CA GLY A 203 -14.35 20.50 -6.18
C GLY A 203 -15.00 19.82 -7.39
N GLU A 204 -14.21 19.18 -8.24
CA GLU A 204 -14.68 18.41 -9.40
C GLU A 204 -15.20 17.04 -8.95
N ALA A 205 -16.25 16.54 -9.60
CA ALA A 205 -16.87 15.25 -9.31
C ALA A 205 -16.06 14.06 -9.87
N GLU A 206 -14.79 13.98 -9.48
CA GLU A 206 -13.84 12.95 -9.92
C GLU A 206 -13.68 11.85 -8.85
N PRO A 207 -13.88 10.57 -9.21
CA PRO A 207 -13.85 9.48 -8.23
C PRO A 207 -12.42 9.18 -7.74
N VAL A 208 -12.35 8.53 -6.58
CA VAL A 208 -11.13 7.90 -6.07
C VAL A 208 -11.38 6.42 -5.79
N LEU A 209 -10.35 5.60 -5.97
CA LEU A 209 -10.41 4.18 -5.69
C LEU A 209 -9.06 3.66 -5.16
N ASP A 210 -8.91 3.65 -3.83
CA ASP A 210 -7.81 2.97 -3.14
C ASP A 210 -8.26 1.60 -2.58
N GLY A 211 -7.36 0.89 -1.90
CA GLY A 211 -7.71 -0.39 -1.28
C GLY A 211 -8.79 -0.31 -0.18
N ASN A 212 -9.00 0.86 0.42
CA ASN A 212 -10.05 1.09 1.40
C ASN A 212 -11.41 1.26 0.72
N VAL A 213 -11.48 2.15 -0.27
CA VAL A 213 -12.69 2.41 -1.05
C VAL A 213 -13.10 1.17 -1.85
N MET A 214 -12.15 0.44 -2.46
CA MET A 214 -12.45 -0.85 -3.12
C MET A 214 -13.18 -1.81 -2.17
N ARG A 215 -12.69 -1.93 -0.91
CA ARG A 215 -13.31 -2.81 0.08
C ARG A 215 -14.69 -2.32 0.51
N VAL A 216 -14.86 -1.01 0.73
CA VAL A 216 -16.16 -0.40 1.06
C VAL A 216 -17.16 -0.69 -0.06
N LEU A 217 -16.79 -0.40 -1.31
CA LEU A 217 -17.66 -0.59 -2.46
C LEU A 217 -17.96 -2.06 -2.72
N SER A 218 -16.98 -2.97 -2.62
CA SER A 218 -17.25 -4.41 -2.74
C SER A 218 -18.30 -4.91 -1.73
N ARG A 219 -18.33 -4.36 -0.51
CA ARG A 219 -19.33 -4.71 0.50
C ARG A 219 -20.68 -4.04 0.26
N GLN A 220 -20.68 -2.74 -0.06
CA GLN A 220 -21.90 -1.99 -0.39
C GLN A 220 -22.65 -2.64 -1.55
N LEU A 221 -21.92 -3.04 -2.58
CA LEU A 221 -22.47 -3.63 -3.81
C LEU A 221 -22.64 -5.16 -3.71
N GLY A 222 -22.18 -5.80 -2.64
CA GLY A 222 -22.17 -7.26 -2.53
C GLY A 222 -21.35 -7.92 -3.66
N LEU A 223 -20.27 -7.30 -4.11
CA LEU A 223 -19.42 -7.82 -5.18
C LEU A 223 -18.33 -8.75 -4.61
N TYR A 224 -18.52 -10.06 -4.75
CA TYR A 224 -17.51 -11.05 -4.37
C TYR A 224 -16.54 -11.32 -5.54
N MET A 225 -15.56 -10.44 -5.69
CA MET A 225 -14.59 -10.49 -6.80
C MET A 225 -13.17 -10.22 -6.33
N ASP A 226 -12.17 -10.69 -7.11
CA ASP A 226 -10.78 -10.30 -6.90
C ASP A 226 -10.60 -8.87 -7.41
N VAL A 227 -10.48 -7.92 -6.48
CA VAL A 227 -10.28 -6.49 -6.79
C VAL A 227 -8.95 -6.17 -7.48
N LYS A 228 -8.07 -7.17 -7.65
CA LYS A 228 -6.86 -7.04 -8.48
C LYS A 228 -7.10 -7.35 -9.96
N ASP A 229 -8.22 -7.98 -10.30
CA ASP A 229 -8.62 -8.17 -11.68
C ASP A 229 -9.01 -6.83 -12.31
N LYS A 230 -8.66 -6.64 -13.58
CA LYS A 230 -8.98 -5.44 -14.35
C LYS A 230 -10.49 -5.27 -14.50
N LYS A 231 -11.22 -6.35 -14.80
CA LYS A 231 -12.69 -6.30 -14.92
C LYS A 231 -13.33 -5.81 -13.63
N ALA A 232 -12.84 -6.32 -12.49
CA ALA A 232 -13.28 -5.89 -11.16
C ALA A 232 -13.00 -4.42 -10.89
N THR A 233 -11.76 -4.00 -11.15
CA THR A 233 -11.32 -2.63 -10.94
C THR A 233 -12.11 -1.65 -11.81
N ASP A 234 -12.38 -1.99 -13.07
CA ASP A 234 -13.14 -1.16 -14.00
C ASP A 234 -14.60 -0.96 -13.54
N VAL A 235 -15.25 -2.03 -13.04
CA VAL A 235 -16.60 -1.93 -12.44
C VAL A 235 -16.60 -1.01 -11.23
N LEU A 236 -15.66 -1.20 -10.29
CA LEU A 236 -15.60 -0.37 -9.08
C LEU A 236 -15.32 1.11 -9.39
N TRP A 237 -14.50 1.39 -10.39
CA TRP A 237 -14.26 2.76 -10.85
C TRP A 237 -15.52 3.41 -11.44
N ASP A 238 -16.29 2.67 -12.25
CA ASP A 238 -17.53 3.17 -12.82
C ASP A 238 -18.58 3.41 -11.74
N MET A 239 -18.69 2.52 -10.75
CA MET A 239 -19.59 2.73 -9.60
C MET A 239 -19.16 3.92 -8.74
N ALA A 240 -17.87 4.11 -8.50
CA ALA A 240 -17.36 5.27 -7.77
C ALA A 240 -17.70 6.58 -8.50
N ASP A 241 -17.57 6.61 -9.83
CA ASP A 241 -17.92 7.75 -10.69
C ASP A 241 -19.42 8.09 -10.62
N GLN A 242 -20.29 7.09 -10.68
CA GLN A 242 -21.74 7.31 -10.54
C GLN A 242 -22.11 7.83 -9.15
N LEU A 243 -21.53 7.25 -8.10
CA LEU A 243 -21.82 7.63 -6.72
C LEU A 243 -21.36 9.05 -6.39
N ILE A 244 -20.17 9.46 -6.83
CA ILE A 244 -19.69 10.82 -6.54
C ILE A 244 -20.54 11.87 -7.26
N LYS A 245 -20.97 11.61 -8.51
CA LYS A 245 -21.86 12.50 -9.26
C LYS A 245 -23.22 12.63 -8.59
N HIS A 246 -23.78 11.51 -8.13
CA HIS A 246 -25.03 11.49 -7.36
C HIS A 246 -24.90 12.28 -6.06
N ALA A 247 -23.92 11.94 -5.21
CA ALA A 247 -23.71 12.58 -3.91
C ALA A 247 -23.49 14.09 -4.02
N SER A 248 -22.86 14.54 -5.11
CA SER A 248 -22.56 15.96 -5.34
C SER A 248 -23.76 16.78 -5.80
N ASN A 249 -24.89 16.15 -6.16
CA ASN A 249 -26.07 16.81 -6.73
C ASN A 249 -25.73 17.77 -7.88
N SER A 250 -24.64 17.49 -8.59
CA SER A 250 -24.05 18.45 -9.51
C SER A 250 -24.44 18.10 -10.94
N PRO A 251 -25.05 19.02 -11.70
CA PRO A 251 -24.96 18.97 -13.16
C PRO A 251 -23.47 18.92 -13.53
N GLU A 252 -23.14 18.26 -14.62
CA GLU A 252 -21.77 17.85 -15.06
C GLU A 252 -20.68 18.94 -15.03
N THR A 253 -20.98 20.20 -14.71
CA THR A 253 -20.09 21.37 -14.80
C THR A 253 -20.02 22.26 -13.53
N ARG A 254 -20.61 21.88 -12.38
CA ARG A 254 -20.57 22.72 -11.17
C ARG A 254 -19.64 22.13 -10.10
N THR A 255 -18.69 22.93 -9.63
CA THR A 255 -17.76 22.58 -8.54
C THR A 255 -18.34 22.89 -7.16
N SER A 256 -17.97 22.09 -6.15
CA SER A 256 -18.36 22.31 -4.74
C SER A 256 -17.42 21.57 -3.78
N ALA A 257 -17.60 21.75 -2.47
CA ALA A 257 -16.86 20.98 -1.45
C ALA A 257 -17.26 19.49 -1.41
N VAL A 258 -18.46 19.13 -1.89
CA VAL A 258 -19.05 17.80 -1.67
C VAL A 258 -18.23 16.67 -2.30
N PRO A 259 -17.75 16.72 -3.55
CA PRO A 259 -16.91 15.67 -4.12
C PRO A 259 -15.69 15.31 -3.27
N GLY A 260 -14.97 16.34 -2.80
CA GLY A 260 -13.79 16.17 -1.96
C GLY A 260 -14.11 15.56 -0.60
N LEU A 261 -15.22 16.00 0.02
CA LEU A 261 -15.71 15.45 1.29
C LEU A 261 -16.18 14.00 1.12
N TRP A 262 -16.91 13.69 0.04
CA TRP A 262 -17.39 12.34 -0.28
C TRP A 262 -16.24 11.34 -0.41
N ASN A 263 -15.24 11.67 -1.22
CA ASN A 263 -14.07 10.83 -1.43
C ASN A 263 -13.31 10.60 -0.11
N GLN A 264 -13.08 11.65 0.67
CA GLN A 264 -12.43 11.52 1.98
C GLN A 264 -13.26 10.73 2.98
N ALA A 265 -14.59 10.86 2.96
CA ALA A 265 -15.49 10.09 3.81
C ALA A 265 -15.43 8.59 3.50
N LEU A 266 -15.42 8.20 2.22
CA LEU A 266 -15.25 6.80 1.82
C LEU A 266 -13.89 6.22 2.26
N MET A 267 -12.80 7.00 2.10
CA MET A 267 -11.47 6.61 2.58
C MET A 267 -11.45 6.46 4.10
N GLU A 268 -12.01 7.43 4.83
CA GLU A 268 -12.08 7.42 6.28
C GLU A 268 -12.89 6.21 6.76
N LEU A 269 -14.08 5.99 6.19
CA LEU A 269 -14.95 4.85 6.51
C LEU A 269 -14.23 3.53 6.33
N GLY A 270 -13.54 3.34 5.21
CA GLY A 270 -12.77 2.13 4.97
C GLY A 270 -11.63 1.97 5.98
N SER A 271 -10.99 3.06 6.39
CA SER A 271 -9.86 3.03 7.32
C SER A 271 -10.25 2.80 8.79
N THR A 272 -11.45 3.21 9.23
CA THR A 272 -11.82 3.22 10.66
C THR A 272 -12.99 2.30 11.02
N ILE A 273 -13.98 2.12 10.13
CA ILE A 273 -15.20 1.35 10.41
C ILE A 273 -15.25 0.09 9.56
N CYS A 274 -15.26 0.26 8.23
CA CYS A 274 -15.32 -0.81 7.25
C CYS A 274 -13.92 -1.39 6.98
N THR A 275 -13.21 -1.73 8.06
CA THR A 275 -11.86 -2.31 8.02
C THR A 275 -11.91 -3.79 7.58
N PRO A 276 -10.77 -4.51 7.39
CA PRO A 276 -10.80 -5.94 7.12
C PRO A 276 -11.68 -6.75 8.10
N ARG A 277 -11.77 -6.32 9.37
CA ARG A 277 -12.75 -6.79 10.36
C ARG A 277 -13.72 -5.64 10.66
N PRO A 278 -14.85 -5.55 9.96
CA PRO A 278 -15.70 -4.36 9.98
C PRO A 278 -16.50 -4.22 11.28
N ARG A 279 -16.73 -2.98 11.71
CA ARG A 279 -17.65 -2.64 12.80
C ARG A 279 -18.99 -2.17 12.21
N CYS A 280 -19.75 -3.12 11.68
CA CYS A 280 -20.96 -2.82 10.90
C CYS A 280 -21.99 -2.01 11.69
N ASP A 281 -22.09 -2.22 13.00
CA ASP A 281 -23.05 -1.52 13.88
C ASP A 281 -22.78 -0.01 14.00
N GLU A 282 -21.55 0.43 13.71
CA GLU A 282 -21.13 1.84 13.71
C GLU A 282 -21.16 2.47 12.30
N CYS A 283 -21.59 1.73 11.27
CA CYS A 283 -21.49 2.17 9.88
C CYS A 283 -22.64 3.11 9.49
N PRO A 284 -22.36 4.37 9.04
CA PRO A 284 -23.40 5.35 8.69
C PRO A 284 -24.22 4.95 7.46
N ILE A 285 -23.64 4.12 6.59
CA ILE A 285 -24.27 3.61 5.36
C ILE A 285 -24.59 2.11 5.47
N GLN A 286 -24.88 1.63 6.67
CA GLN A 286 -25.22 0.22 6.92
C GLN A 286 -26.49 -0.20 6.17
N ALA A 287 -27.51 0.64 6.15
CA ALA A 287 -28.84 0.33 5.61
C ALA A 287 -28.82 -0.03 4.11
N THR A 288 -27.86 0.51 3.35
CA THR A 288 -27.68 0.25 1.91
C THR A 288 -26.66 -0.85 1.61
N CYS A 289 -26.03 -1.45 2.64
CA CYS A 289 -24.94 -2.39 2.46
C CYS A 289 -25.46 -3.80 2.16
N ARG A 290 -25.24 -4.27 0.93
CA ARG A 290 -25.69 -5.61 0.51
C ARG A 290 -25.02 -6.74 1.29
N ALA A 291 -23.70 -6.67 1.51
CA ALA A 291 -23.00 -7.69 2.30
C ALA A 291 -23.52 -7.78 3.75
N TYR A 292 -23.90 -6.65 4.35
CA TYR A 292 -24.53 -6.62 5.68
C TYR A 292 -25.93 -7.21 5.65
N SER A 293 -26.75 -6.84 4.65
CA SER A 293 -28.10 -7.38 4.47
C SER A 293 -28.09 -8.91 4.33
N GLU A 294 -27.18 -9.45 3.52
CA GLU A 294 -26.95 -10.90 3.39
C GLU A 294 -26.59 -11.53 4.74
N ALA A 295 -25.64 -10.93 5.46
CA ALA A 295 -25.19 -11.43 6.75
C ALA A 295 -26.32 -11.45 7.80
N LYS A 296 -27.16 -10.41 7.82
CA LYS A 296 -28.29 -10.30 8.74
C LYS A 296 -29.35 -11.37 8.46
N VAL A 297 -29.66 -11.61 7.20
CA VAL A 297 -30.62 -12.68 6.85
C VAL A 297 -30.05 -14.06 7.18
N LEU A 298 -28.73 -14.27 7.04
CA LEU A 298 -28.07 -15.51 7.48
C LEU A 298 -28.08 -15.70 9.00
N SER A 299 -27.98 -14.63 9.80
CA SER A 299 -28.10 -14.75 11.26
C SER A 299 -29.53 -15.03 11.70
N ASP A 300 -30.52 -14.46 11.00
CA ASP A 300 -31.94 -14.62 11.32
C ASP A 300 -32.52 -15.97 10.89
N LYS A 301 -32.01 -16.56 9.79
CA LYS A 301 -32.53 -17.81 9.21
C LYS A 301 -31.51 -18.94 9.30
N HIS A 302 -31.87 -20.00 10.04
CA HIS A 302 -30.99 -21.16 10.25
C HIS A 302 -30.77 -22.06 9.02
N GLN A 303 -31.47 -21.84 7.90
CA GLN A 303 -31.24 -22.43 6.58
C GLN A 303 -32.32 -21.91 5.62
N SER A 304 -31.94 -21.60 4.38
CA SER A 304 -32.89 -21.42 3.28
C SER A 304 -32.75 -22.60 2.30
N PRO A 305 -33.85 -23.09 1.71
CA PRO A 305 -33.80 -24.19 0.76
C PRO A 305 -32.93 -23.81 -0.45
N ALA A 306 -32.13 -24.76 -0.92
CA ALA A 306 -31.30 -24.60 -2.11
C ALA A 306 -32.22 -24.54 -3.35
N VAL A 307 -32.47 -23.34 -3.85
CA VAL A 307 -33.09 -23.15 -5.17
C VAL A 307 -32.01 -23.38 -6.21
N VAL A 308 -32.27 -24.30 -7.15
CA VAL A 308 -31.41 -24.51 -8.31
C VAL A 308 -31.60 -23.29 -9.23
N PRO A 309 -30.56 -22.47 -9.46
CA PRO A 309 -30.70 -21.25 -10.24
C PRO A 309 -30.88 -21.54 -11.73
N ASP A 310 -31.57 -20.65 -12.44
CA ASP A 310 -31.46 -20.60 -13.89
C ASP A 310 -30.03 -20.19 -14.29
N ILE A 311 -29.51 -20.73 -15.39
CA ILE A 311 -28.19 -20.35 -15.91
C ILE A 311 -28.15 -18.87 -16.33
N GLU A 312 -29.30 -18.31 -16.69
CA GLU A 312 -29.46 -16.88 -16.98
C GLU A 312 -29.38 -15.99 -15.73
N ASP A 313 -29.60 -16.56 -14.54
CA ASP A 313 -29.49 -15.89 -13.23
C ASP A 313 -28.07 -15.95 -12.63
N ALA A 314 -27.07 -16.39 -13.41
CA ALA A 314 -25.70 -16.52 -12.94
C ALA A 314 -24.92 -15.20 -13.13
N CYS A 315 -24.56 -14.55 -12.02
CA CYS A 315 -23.72 -13.36 -12.04
C CYS A 315 -22.36 -13.63 -12.70
N SER A 316 -22.05 -12.93 -13.79
CA SER A 316 -20.75 -13.00 -14.47
C SER A 316 -19.65 -12.14 -13.83
N LEU A 317 -19.97 -11.42 -12.75
CA LEU A 317 -19.04 -10.54 -12.03
C LEU A 317 -18.48 -11.21 -10.77
N CYS A 318 -19.30 -11.97 -10.05
CA CYS A 318 -18.90 -12.62 -8.81
C CYS A 318 -18.20 -13.96 -9.07
N ALA A 319 -17.26 -14.30 -8.20
CA ALA A 319 -16.79 -15.66 -8.06
C ALA A 319 -17.79 -16.50 -7.22
N SER A 320 -17.69 -17.83 -7.31
CA SER A 320 -18.36 -18.72 -6.36
C SER A 320 -17.85 -18.48 -4.94
N LEU A 321 -18.77 -18.38 -3.97
CA LEU A 321 -18.49 -18.26 -2.55
C LEU A 321 -18.68 -19.66 -1.93
N ASP A 322 -17.60 -20.45 -1.88
CA ASP A 322 -17.66 -21.86 -1.51
C ASP A 322 -17.81 -22.04 0.01
N THR A 323 -18.27 -23.21 0.45
CA THR A 323 -18.44 -23.55 1.88
C THR A 323 -17.13 -23.48 2.68
N GLU A 324 -15.98 -23.70 2.04
CA GLU A 324 -14.66 -23.52 2.66
C GLU A 324 -14.39 -22.06 3.04
N ASP A 325 -14.86 -21.08 2.26
CA ASP A 325 -14.72 -19.65 2.58
C ASP A 325 -15.56 -19.30 3.83
N LEU A 326 -16.70 -19.96 4.04
CA LEU A 326 -17.53 -19.78 5.24
C LEU A 326 -16.91 -20.45 6.48
N VAL A 327 -16.26 -21.61 6.33
CA VAL A 327 -15.61 -22.35 7.43
C VAL A 327 -14.26 -21.73 7.82
N ALA A 328 -13.47 -21.26 6.86
CA ALA A 328 -12.17 -20.65 7.14
C ALA A 328 -12.26 -19.41 8.07
N VAL A 329 -13.40 -18.70 8.06
CA VAL A 329 -13.60 -17.54 8.94
C VAL A 329 -14.16 -17.93 10.30
N SER A 330 -14.86 -19.06 10.45
CA SER A 330 -15.29 -19.53 11.78
C SER A 330 -14.10 -19.94 12.64
N GLU A 331 -13.05 -20.52 12.04
CA GLU A 331 -11.78 -20.83 12.71
C GLU A 331 -10.99 -19.56 13.09
N ASP A 332 -10.99 -18.52 12.25
CA ASP A 332 -10.36 -17.23 12.53
C ASP A 332 -11.14 -16.39 13.58
N ALA A 333 -12.45 -16.60 13.71
CA ALA A 333 -13.29 -15.93 14.71
C ALA A 333 -13.13 -16.48 16.13
N THR A 334 -12.62 -17.70 16.27
CA THR A 334 -12.37 -18.35 17.57
C THR A 334 -10.95 -18.11 18.10
N ASN A 335 -9.99 -17.79 17.23
CA ASN A 335 -8.60 -17.52 17.62
C ASN A 335 -8.32 -16.01 17.74
N ASN A 336 -8.30 -15.50 18.97
CA ASN A 336 -7.93 -14.11 19.28
C ASN A 336 -6.41 -13.85 19.39
N ASP A 337 -5.56 -14.81 18.99
CA ASP A 337 -4.09 -14.66 19.09
C ASP A 337 -3.42 -14.17 17.79
N PRO A 338 -2.29 -13.46 17.88
CA PRO A 338 -1.51 -13.05 16.71
C PRO A 338 -0.92 -14.28 15.98
N PRO A 339 -0.69 -14.20 14.65
CA PRO A 339 -0.44 -15.38 13.84
C PRO A 339 0.92 -16.01 14.18
N ARG A 340 0.89 -17.15 14.88
CA ARG A 340 2.02 -18.07 14.97
C ARG A 340 1.99 -19.00 13.77
N ALA A 341 3.10 -19.08 13.05
CA ALA A 341 3.23 -19.91 11.85
C ALA A 341 2.98 -21.40 12.16
N THR A 342 1.83 -21.92 11.75
CA THR A 342 1.53 -23.36 11.79
C THR A 342 1.96 -24.03 10.49
N LYS A 343 2.76 -25.09 10.61
CA LYS A 343 3.23 -25.93 9.50
C LYS A 343 2.03 -26.65 8.86
N LYS A 344 1.62 -26.26 7.65
CA LYS A 344 0.68 -27.05 6.84
C LYS A 344 1.31 -28.41 6.48
N ARG A 345 0.66 -29.49 6.89
CA ARG A 345 0.92 -30.86 6.40
C ARG A 345 0.62 -30.94 4.90
N LYS A 346 1.50 -31.59 4.14
CA LYS A 346 1.32 -31.87 2.70
C LYS A 346 0.13 -32.81 2.51
N ALA A 347 -0.84 -32.42 1.69
CA ALA A 347 -1.86 -33.32 1.17
C ALA A 347 -1.26 -34.11 -0.02
N ALA A 348 -1.15 -35.43 0.15
CA ALA A 348 -0.94 -36.36 -0.94
C ALA A 348 -2.31 -36.72 -1.53
N VAL A 349 -2.45 -36.50 -2.83
CA VAL A 349 -3.63 -36.90 -3.62
C VAL A 349 -3.67 -38.42 -3.70
N LYS A 350 -4.77 -39.01 -3.24
CA LYS A 350 -5.25 -40.32 -3.72
C LYS A 350 -6.76 -40.27 -3.86
N GLN A 351 -7.21 -40.33 -5.12
CA GLN A 351 -8.55 -40.73 -5.50
C GLN A 351 -8.79 -42.17 -5.05
N THR A 352 -9.96 -42.48 -4.47
CA THR A 352 -10.98 -43.39 -5.02
C THR A 352 -12.15 -43.56 -4.06
N ASN A 353 -13.36 -43.48 -4.64
CA ASN A 353 -14.72 -43.87 -4.22
C ASN A 353 -14.87 -44.82 -3.01
N THR A 354 -15.82 -44.52 -2.11
CA THR A 354 -17.06 -45.33 -1.90
C THR A 354 -18.00 -44.68 -0.87
N ILE A 355 -19.28 -45.04 -0.99
CA ILE A 355 -20.48 -44.57 -0.31
C ILE A 355 -20.71 -45.26 1.06
N SER A 356 -21.31 -44.51 1.99
CA SER A 356 -22.10 -44.94 3.17
C SER A 356 -21.37 -45.48 4.40
N GLN A 357 -21.63 -44.92 5.59
CA GLN A 357 -22.57 -45.49 6.57
C GLN A 357 -22.68 -44.66 7.86
N TYR A 358 -23.89 -44.66 8.40
CA TYR A 358 -24.39 -44.09 9.65
C TYR A 358 -24.08 -44.98 10.87
N PHE A 359 -24.04 -44.35 12.07
CA PHE A 359 -24.17 -44.88 13.47
C PHE A 359 -23.01 -45.62 14.19
N ALA A 360 -22.60 -45.05 15.36
CA ALA A 360 -22.32 -45.69 16.68
C ALA A 360 -21.65 -44.62 17.61
N VAL A 361 -22.26 -44.03 18.64
CA VAL A 361 -22.59 -44.47 20.03
C VAL A 361 -21.40 -44.96 20.89
N GLY A 362 -21.11 -44.21 21.99
CA GLY A 362 -20.47 -44.63 23.26
C GLY A 362 -18.96 -44.88 23.23
N THR A 363 -18.10 -44.56 24.21
CA THR A 363 -18.20 -44.31 25.67
C THR A 363 -16.77 -43.85 26.18
N PRO A 364 -16.52 -43.54 27.48
CA PRO A 364 -15.77 -42.34 27.90
C PRO A 364 -14.44 -42.57 28.69
N LYS A 365 -13.88 -41.42 29.13
CA LYS A 365 -12.96 -41.15 30.27
C LYS A 365 -11.48 -41.54 30.17
N SER A 366 -10.61 -40.55 30.45
CA SER A 366 -9.81 -40.54 31.70
C SER A 366 -9.14 -39.17 31.88
N GLY A 367 -9.50 -38.47 32.97
CA GLY A 367 -8.76 -37.31 33.47
C GLY A 367 -7.59 -37.77 34.33
N ILE A 368 -6.57 -36.93 34.40
CA ILE A 368 -5.59 -36.86 35.50
C ILE A 368 -5.33 -35.38 35.73
N ASP A 369 -5.76 -34.92 36.90
CA ASP A 369 -5.40 -33.66 37.53
C ASP A 369 -4.03 -33.83 38.22
N THR A 370 -3.20 -32.79 38.15
CA THR A 370 -2.19 -32.52 39.18
C THR A 370 -2.14 -31.01 39.40
N GLU A 371 -2.61 -30.62 40.57
CA GLU A 371 -2.41 -29.32 41.22
C GLU A 371 -0.92 -29.16 41.59
N ASP A 372 -0.39 -27.94 41.48
CA ASP A 372 0.74 -27.49 42.32
C ASP A 372 0.66 -25.96 42.48
N ASP A 373 0.60 -25.55 43.75
CA ASP A 373 0.48 -24.19 44.24
C ASP A 373 1.85 -23.49 44.28
N GLY A 374 1.89 -22.19 44.00
CA GLY A 374 3.11 -21.38 44.08
C GLY A 374 2.82 -19.90 44.29
N GLU A 375 3.28 -19.38 45.41
CA GLU A 375 2.84 -18.18 46.12
C GLU A 375 3.10 -16.81 45.46
N ASP A 376 2.28 -15.88 45.95
CA ASP A 376 2.22 -14.43 45.74
C ASP A 376 3.34 -13.67 46.48
N LEU A 377 3.95 -12.67 45.82
CA LEU A 377 4.74 -11.60 46.44
C LEU A 377 4.54 -10.29 45.64
N GLY A 378 3.85 -9.34 46.26
CA GLY A 378 3.39 -8.09 45.63
C GLY A 378 4.31 -6.87 45.72
N SER A 379 3.85 -5.79 45.08
CA SER A 379 3.98 -4.33 45.40
C SER A 379 3.65 -3.48 44.14
N PRO A 380 3.36 -2.16 44.23
CA PRO A 380 2.22 -1.44 44.82
C PRO A 380 1.47 -0.58 43.74
N PRO A 381 0.46 0.27 44.07
CA PRO A 381 -0.59 0.69 43.14
C PRO A 381 -0.24 1.94 42.33
N VAL A 382 -0.70 2.01 41.08
CA VAL A 382 -0.73 3.26 40.27
C VAL A 382 -2.15 3.47 39.74
N GLU A 383 -2.62 4.70 39.94
CA GLU A 383 -3.99 5.17 39.87
C GLU A 383 -4.74 4.96 38.54
N ASP A 384 -6.04 4.72 38.71
CA ASP A 384 -7.08 4.55 37.70
C ASP A 384 -7.20 5.75 36.73
N SER A 385 -6.82 5.52 35.47
CA SER A 385 -7.38 6.26 34.34
C SER A 385 -8.47 5.40 33.69
N LYS A 386 -9.73 5.70 34.02
CA LYS A 386 -10.94 5.03 33.50
C LYS A 386 -10.96 5.00 31.96
N LYS A 387 -10.44 3.93 31.36
CA LYS A 387 -10.80 3.52 30.00
C LYS A 387 -12.22 2.97 30.04
N ARG A 388 -13.15 3.72 29.46
CA ARG A 388 -14.53 3.28 29.19
C ARG A 388 -14.45 1.97 28.39
N LYS A 389 -14.70 0.84 29.05
CA LYS A 389 -14.70 -0.50 28.45
C LYS A 389 -15.91 -0.57 27.51
N LEU A 390 -15.67 -0.71 26.21
CA LEU A 390 -16.72 -0.89 25.21
C LEU A 390 -17.52 -2.17 25.51
N PRO A 391 -18.84 -2.23 25.18
CA PRO A 391 -19.63 -3.43 25.35
C PRO A 391 -19.04 -4.56 24.50
N ALA A 392 -18.96 -5.77 25.06
CA ALA A 392 -18.58 -6.95 24.29
C ALA A 392 -19.60 -7.18 23.17
N ALA A 393 -19.12 -7.34 21.92
CA ALA A 393 -19.97 -7.62 20.77
C ALA A 393 -20.82 -8.87 21.04
N THR A 394 -22.13 -8.78 20.78
CA THR A 394 -23.09 -9.89 20.86
C THR A 394 -22.70 -10.99 19.86
N GLY A 395 -23.15 -12.22 20.08
CA GLY A 395 -22.86 -13.35 19.19
C GLY A 395 -23.29 -13.11 17.73
N GLU A 396 -24.39 -12.39 17.54
CA GLU A 396 -24.94 -11.99 16.25
C GLU A 396 -24.03 -10.98 15.50
N SER A 397 -23.59 -9.92 16.19
CA SER A 397 -22.68 -8.89 15.62
C SER A 397 -21.36 -9.51 15.14
N LYS A 398 -20.84 -10.53 15.85
CA LYS A 398 -19.65 -11.28 15.42
C LYS A 398 -19.87 -12.09 14.14
N SER A 399 -21.02 -12.74 13.99
CA SER A 399 -21.36 -13.50 12.77
C SER A 399 -21.48 -12.57 11.55
N ILE A 400 -22.11 -11.41 11.74
CA ILE A 400 -22.27 -10.41 10.68
C ILE A 400 -20.92 -9.87 10.20
N SER A 401 -20.07 -9.44 11.13
CA SER A 401 -18.71 -8.95 10.82
C SER A 401 -17.89 -10.02 10.08
N THR A 402 -18.01 -11.28 10.52
CA THR A 402 -17.34 -12.44 9.92
C THR A 402 -17.73 -12.60 8.44
N TYR A 403 -19.03 -12.62 8.13
CA TYR A 403 -19.50 -12.73 6.75
C TYR A 403 -19.08 -11.53 5.89
N CYS A 404 -19.23 -10.31 6.40
CA CYS A 404 -18.80 -9.10 5.68
C CYS A 404 -17.29 -9.08 5.39
N SER A 405 -16.48 -9.76 6.21
CA SER A 405 -15.03 -9.85 6.03
C SER A 405 -14.58 -10.72 4.86
N LEU A 406 -15.51 -11.50 4.27
CA LEU A 406 -15.30 -12.27 3.04
C LEU A 406 -15.14 -11.36 1.82
N PHE A 407 -15.74 -10.18 1.83
CA PHE A 407 -15.72 -9.24 0.73
C PHE A 407 -14.61 -8.19 0.92
N PRO A 408 -13.81 -7.89 -0.12
CA PRO A 408 -13.74 -8.56 -1.43
C PRO A 408 -13.01 -9.91 -1.36
N LYS A 409 -13.11 -10.72 -2.43
CA LYS A 409 -12.43 -12.02 -2.53
C LYS A 409 -10.93 -11.85 -2.33
N LYS A 410 -10.39 -12.56 -1.34
CA LYS A 410 -8.95 -12.55 -1.04
C LYS A 410 -8.25 -13.61 -1.89
N VAL A 411 -7.37 -13.17 -2.78
CA VAL A 411 -6.50 -14.10 -3.51
C VAL A 411 -5.23 -14.35 -2.71
N ALA A 412 -4.88 -15.64 -2.56
CA ALA A 412 -3.66 -16.07 -1.89
C ALA A 412 -2.43 -15.37 -2.51
N LYS A 413 -1.63 -14.73 -1.67
CA LYS A 413 -0.40 -14.06 -2.14
C LYS A 413 0.59 -15.11 -2.65
N LYS A 414 1.14 -14.89 -3.85
CA LYS A 414 2.28 -15.69 -4.34
C LYS A 414 3.44 -15.58 -3.35
N LYS A 415 4.16 -16.67 -3.12
CA LYS A 415 5.35 -16.68 -2.28
C LYS A 415 6.38 -15.68 -2.85
N ALA A 416 6.87 -14.78 -2.00
CA ALA A 416 7.91 -13.83 -2.37
C ALA A 416 9.18 -14.58 -2.83
N ALA A 417 9.91 -14.01 -3.80
CA ALA A 417 11.20 -14.54 -4.18
C ALA A 417 12.15 -14.47 -2.97
N GLU A 418 13.06 -15.44 -2.86
CA GLU A 418 14.09 -15.47 -1.83
C GLU A 418 15.45 -15.33 -2.53
N GLU A 419 16.24 -14.34 -2.13
CA GLU A 419 17.57 -14.07 -2.68
C GLU A 419 18.58 -13.94 -1.54
N ASP A 420 19.83 -14.33 -1.81
CA ASP A 420 20.96 -14.22 -0.89
C ASP A 420 22.01 -13.29 -1.51
N CYS A 421 22.65 -12.46 -0.70
CA CYS A 421 23.79 -11.64 -1.14
C CYS A 421 24.86 -11.54 -0.05
N VAL A 422 26.08 -11.19 -0.44
CA VAL A 422 27.13 -10.72 0.47
C VAL A 422 27.14 -9.21 0.52
N VAL A 423 27.29 -8.66 1.73
CA VAL A 423 27.42 -7.23 1.98
C VAL A 423 28.80 -6.99 2.60
N CYS A 424 29.59 -6.15 1.95
CA CYS A 424 30.97 -5.88 2.33
C CYS A 424 31.06 -4.48 2.93
N VAL A 425 31.23 -4.41 4.25
CA VAL A 425 31.41 -3.14 4.97
C VAL A 425 32.92 -2.90 5.07
N ILE A 426 33.42 -1.95 4.28
CA ILE A 426 34.86 -1.78 4.05
C ILE A 426 35.35 -0.52 4.76
N GLU A 427 36.24 -0.72 5.73
CA GLU A 427 36.91 0.29 6.53
C GLU A 427 38.27 0.62 5.91
N LEU A 428 38.51 1.89 5.63
CA LEU A 428 39.85 2.44 5.40
C LEU A 428 40.28 3.13 6.69
N ARG A 429 41.28 2.56 7.36
CA ARG A 429 41.80 3.06 8.63
C ARG A 429 43.11 3.81 8.40
N SER A 430 43.11 5.09 8.76
CA SER A 430 44.30 5.93 8.72
C SER A 430 45.22 5.67 9.92
N GLU A 431 46.49 6.04 9.78
CA GLU A 431 47.49 5.98 10.87
C GLU A 431 47.06 6.78 12.11
N ASP A 432 46.38 7.91 11.91
CA ASP A 432 45.83 8.77 12.98
C ASP A 432 44.65 8.13 13.74
N GLY A 433 44.24 6.91 13.36
CA GLY A 433 43.15 6.18 13.99
C GLY A 433 41.76 6.49 13.41
N ASN A 434 41.66 7.46 12.50
CA ASN A 434 40.41 7.82 11.82
C ASN A 434 39.99 6.73 10.82
N SER A 435 38.68 6.44 10.77
CA SER A 435 38.10 5.44 9.87
C SER A 435 37.12 6.07 8.89
N LYS A 436 37.34 5.77 7.60
CA LYS A 436 36.42 6.07 6.49
C LYS A 436 35.81 4.78 5.95
N TRP A 437 34.60 4.87 5.43
CA TRP A 437 33.81 3.72 5.02
C TRP A 437 33.35 3.85 3.58
N LEU A 438 33.56 2.81 2.78
CA LEU A 438 33.17 2.82 1.37
C LEU A 438 31.67 2.53 1.22
N ILE A 439 30.98 3.43 0.52
CA ILE A 439 29.61 3.21 0.05
C ILE A 439 29.50 3.46 -1.44
N GLU A 440 28.53 2.83 -2.08
CA GLU A 440 28.22 2.97 -3.50
C GLU A 440 26.75 3.33 -3.72
N GLN A 441 26.46 4.10 -4.76
CA GLN A 441 25.13 4.50 -5.13
C GLN A 441 24.49 3.45 -6.04
N ARG A 442 23.27 3.04 -5.70
CA ARG A 442 22.49 2.11 -6.53
C ARG A 442 22.09 2.75 -7.86
N PRO A 443 21.87 1.96 -8.92
CA PRO A 443 21.39 2.48 -10.20
C PRO A 443 20.13 3.34 -10.05
N ALA A 444 19.96 4.32 -10.93
CA ALA A 444 18.80 5.22 -10.94
C ALA A 444 17.45 4.52 -11.22
N LYS A 445 17.46 3.24 -11.56
CA LYS A 445 16.27 2.42 -11.81
C LYS A 445 16.37 1.10 -11.07
N GLY A 446 15.22 0.57 -10.63
CA GLY A 446 15.12 -0.72 -9.95
C GLY A 446 14.90 -0.61 -8.45
N LEU A 447 15.16 -1.71 -7.74
CA LEU A 447 14.96 -1.80 -6.29
C LEU A 447 15.88 -0.82 -5.55
N LEU A 448 15.32 0.03 -4.68
CA LEU A 448 16.05 1.03 -3.88
C LEU A 448 16.90 1.98 -4.76
N ALA A 449 16.35 2.41 -5.90
CA ALA A 449 17.03 3.28 -6.85
C ALA A 449 17.64 4.54 -6.19
N SER A 450 18.84 4.91 -6.63
CA SER A 450 19.61 6.08 -6.20
C SER A 450 20.00 6.15 -4.71
N LEU A 451 19.61 5.17 -3.88
CA LEU A 451 20.04 5.10 -2.49
C LEU A 451 21.50 4.63 -2.41
N TRP A 452 22.19 5.09 -1.36
CA TRP A 452 23.50 4.58 -1.01
C TRP A 452 23.39 3.20 -0.35
N GLN A 453 24.43 2.38 -0.54
CA GLN A 453 24.57 1.06 0.06
C GLN A 453 26.04 0.74 0.31
N PHE A 454 26.30 -0.24 1.17
CA PHE A 454 27.60 -0.90 1.17
C PHE A 454 27.75 -1.76 -0.09
N PRO A 455 28.97 -1.90 -0.65
CA PRO A 455 29.23 -2.79 -1.77
C PRO A 455 28.65 -4.18 -1.52
N GLN A 456 27.84 -4.66 -2.47
CA GLN A 456 27.17 -5.95 -2.36
C GLN A 456 27.19 -6.74 -3.67
N SER A 457 27.20 -8.06 -3.53
CA SER A 457 27.17 -8.99 -4.65
C SER A 457 26.15 -10.11 -4.42
N PRO A 458 25.27 -10.41 -5.39
CA PRO A 458 24.36 -11.55 -5.31
C PRO A 458 25.11 -12.88 -5.16
N LEU A 459 24.56 -13.81 -4.39
CA LEU A 459 25.08 -15.17 -4.25
C LEU A 459 24.34 -16.14 -5.17
N ALA A 460 25.10 -17.00 -5.84
CA ALA A 460 24.54 -18.11 -6.60
C ALA A 460 24.00 -19.20 -5.65
N ALA A 461 23.00 -19.95 -6.12
CA ALA A 461 22.38 -21.04 -5.34
C ALA A 461 23.37 -22.15 -4.89
N SER A 462 24.54 -22.23 -5.52
CA SER A 462 25.63 -23.15 -5.18
C SER A 462 26.48 -22.70 -3.97
N GLN A 463 26.45 -21.41 -3.60
CA GLN A 463 27.30 -20.82 -2.56
C GLN A 463 26.61 -20.83 -1.18
N LYS A 464 26.41 -22.03 -0.63
CA LYS A 464 25.62 -22.22 0.61
C LYS A 464 26.44 -22.14 1.89
N THR A 465 27.72 -22.46 1.85
CA THR A 465 28.55 -22.54 3.07
C THR A 465 29.13 -21.18 3.46
N PRO A 466 29.38 -20.91 4.76
CA PRO A 466 30.02 -19.68 5.21
C PRO A 466 31.39 -19.42 4.54
N GLN A 467 32.16 -20.47 4.30
CA GLN A 467 33.48 -20.39 3.65
C GLN A 467 33.36 -19.96 2.18
N GLN A 468 32.43 -20.56 1.42
CA GLN A 468 32.18 -20.17 0.03
C GLN A 468 31.70 -18.72 -0.08
N ARG A 469 30.81 -18.29 0.84
CA ARG A 469 30.31 -16.90 0.87
C ARG A 469 31.43 -15.91 1.17
N LYS A 470 32.28 -16.20 2.14
CA LYS A 470 33.46 -15.38 2.46
C LYS A 470 34.44 -15.30 1.29
N ALA A 471 34.71 -16.42 0.61
CA ALA A 471 35.55 -16.44 -0.59
C ALA A 471 34.95 -15.59 -1.73
N SER A 472 33.64 -15.66 -1.93
CA SER A 472 32.92 -14.86 -2.92
C SER A 472 32.98 -13.36 -2.60
N ALA A 473 32.84 -13.00 -1.31
CA ALA A 473 32.99 -11.64 -0.85
C ALA A 473 34.42 -11.11 -1.07
N GLN A 474 35.44 -11.90 -0.75
CA GLN A 474 36.84 -11.54 -1.00
C GLN A 474 37.10 -11.32 -2.49
N GLN A 475 36.65 -12.25 -3.34
CA GLN A 475 36.80 -12.14 -4.79
C GLN A 475 36.12 -10.89 -5.34
N TYR A 476 34.91 -10.58 -4.86
CA TYR A 476 34.18 -9.38 -5.25
C TYR A 476 34.96 -8.11 -4.85
N ILE A 477 35.44 -8.02 -3.61
CA ILE A 477 36.18 -6.86 -3.11
C ILE A 477 37.48 -6.63 -3.88
N SER A 478 38.25 -7.68 -4.15
CA SER A 478 39.51 -7.56 -4.88
C SER A 478 39.34 -7.02 -6.30
N GLY A 479 38.14 -7.12 -6.87
CA GLY A 479 37.80 -6.54 -8.18
C GLY A 479 37.09 -5.17 -8.10
N LEU A 480 36.94 -4.58 -6.92
CA LEU A 480 36.30 -3.26 -6.77
C LEU A 480 37.28 -2.13 -7.10
N GLU A 481 36.78 -1.14 -7.82
CA GLU A 481 37.46 0.14 -8.04
C GLU A 481 36.94 1.16 -7.02
N ALA A 482 37.84 1.69 -6.18
CA ALA A 482 37.52 2.63 -5.09
C ALA A 482 38.57 3.75 -4.97
N GLY A 483 38.75 4.51 -6.06
CA GLY A 483 39.77 5.54 -6.17
C GLY A 483 41.17 4.93 -6.36
N ALA A 484 42.18 5.51 -5.72
CA ALA A 484 43.56 4.99 -5.74
C ALA A 484 43.82 3.83 -4.75
N THR A 485 42.78 3.37 -4.04
CA THR A 485 42.91 2.35 -2.99
C THR A 485 43.06 0.96 -3.58
N ASP A 486 44.14 0.25 -3.22
CA ASP A 486 44.32 -1.16 -3.58
C ASP A 486 43.42 -2.07 -2.73
N MET A 487 42.28 -2.44 -3.31
CA MET A 487 41.27 -3.29 -2.64
C MET A 487 41.74 -4.73 -2.42
N SER A 488 42.83 -5.18 -3.05
CA SER A 488 43.40 -6.51 -2.80
C SER A 488 43.98 -6.64 -1.38
N LYS A 489 44.35 -5.50 -0.75
CA LYS A 489 44.83 -5.44 0.64
C LYS A 489 43.73 -5.59 1.69
N ALA A 490 42.45 -5.58 1.28
CA ALA A 490 41.34 -5.68 2.20
C ALA A 490 41.31 -7.04 2.92
N ARG A 491 41.51 -7.02 4.25
CA ARG A 491 41.44 -8.21 5.11
C ARG A 491 40.10 -8.30 5.81
N CYS A 492 39.46 -9.47 5.76
CA CYS A 492 38.22 -9.72 6.51
C CYS A 492 38.52 -9.79 8.02
N VAL A 493 38.01 -8.84 8.79
CA VAL A 493 38.25 -8.72 10.24
C VAL A 493 37.10 -9.28 11.07
N ALA A 494 35.88 -9.28 10.55
CA ALA A 494 34.71 -9.82 11.24
C ALA A 494 33.66 -10.37 10.27
N SER A 495 32.84 -11.29 10.77
CA SER A 495 31.65 -11.82 10.08
C SER A 495 30.47 -11.82 11.04
N PHE A 496 29.31 -11.41 10.56
CA PHE A 496 28.12 -11.24 11.40
C PHE A 496 27.03 -12.27 11.06
N PRO A 497 26.09 -12.52 11.99
CA PRO A 497 24.91 -13.34 11.71
C PRO A 497 24.13 -12.82 10.48
N PRO A 498 23.56 -13.71 9.65
CA PRO A 498 22.79 -13.31 8.48
C PRO A 498 21.62 -12.39 8.85
N LEU A 499 21.49 -11.29 8.11
CA LEU A 499 20.41 -10.32 8.28
C LEU A 499 19.34 -10.53 7.21
N VAL A 500 18.12 -10.85 7.62
CA VAL A 500 17.00 -11.00 6.69
C VAL A 500 16.24 -9.68 6.58
N HIS A 501 16.16 -9.15 5.36
CA HIS A 501 15.35 -7.97 5.03
C HIS A 501 14.21 -8.34 4.09
N VAL A 502 12.98 -8.01 4.48
CA VAL A 502 11.76 -8.41 3.79
C VAL A 502 11.15 -7.21 3.07
N PHE A 503 11.06 -7.31 1.75
CA PHE A 503 10.27 -6.45 0.88
C PHE A 503 8.91 -7.11 0.58
N THR A 504 7.98 -6.34 0.01
CA THR A 504 6.66 -6.84 -0.39
C THR A 504 6.72 -8.00 -1.40
N HIS A 505 7.75 -8.03 -2.26
CA HIS A 505 7.90 -9.01 -3.35
C HIS A 505 9.17 -9.86 -3.27
N LEU A 506 10.06 -9.57 -2.31
CA LEU A 506 11.38 -10.17 -2.20
C LEU A 506 11.75 -10.33 -0.72
N LYS A 507 12.38 -11.45 -0.37
CA LYS A 507 13.05 -11.65 0.91
C LYS A 507 14.54 -11.78 0.62
N LEU A 508 15.33 -10.81 1.07
CA LEU A 508 16.77 -10.74 0.86
C LEU A 508 17.50 -11.15 2.14
N THR A 509 18.35 -12.18 2.06
CA THR A 509 19.26 -12.59 3.12
C THR A 509 20.63 -11.98 2.87
N MET A 510 21.06 -11.07 3.74
CA MET A 510 22.35 -10.39 3.66
C MET A 510 23.38 -11.06 4.57
N HIS A 511 24.49 -11.50 3.98
CA HIS A 511 25.65 -12.03 4.70
C HIS A 511 26.69 -10.92 4.85
N VAL A 512 26.79 -10.35 6.05
CA VAL A 512 27.59 -9.15 6.32
C VAL A 512 29.00 -9.53 6.76
N TYR A 513 29.99 -8.93 6.10
CA TYR A 513 31.41 -9.08 6.40
C TYR A 513 32.06 -7.71 6.54
N GLN A 514 32.86 -7.52 7.59
CA GLN A 514 33.69 -6.34 7.75
C GLN A 514 35.08 -6.62 7.18
N TYR A 515 35.54 -5.66 6.38
CA TYR A 515 36.88 -5.65 5.80
C TYR A 515 37.62 -4.40 6.26
N ARG A 516 38.92 -4.53 6.47
CA ARG A 516 39.80 -3.41 6.81
C ARG A 516 40.94 -3.30 5.82
N ILE A 517 41.25 -2.07 5.45
CA ILE A 517 42.45 -1.67 4.73
C ILE A 517 43.17 -0.67 5.65
N ASP A 518 44.39 -1.00 6.05
CA ASP A 518 45.24 -0.11 6.82
C ASP A 518 46.01 0.77 5.81
N ALA A 519 45.88 2.09 5.89
CA ALA A 519 46.44 3.04 4.92
C ALA A 519 47.86 3.45 5.31
N ASP A 520 48.87 2.96 4.60
CA ASP A 520 50.27 3.43 4.72
C ASP A 520 50.38 4.82 4.05
N ASN A 521 50.51 5.89 4.83
CA ASN A 521 50.47 7.32 4.41
C ASN A 521 49.10 7.85 3.91
N ALA A 522 48.22 8.19 4.86
CA ALA A 522 46.87 8.72 4.61
C ALA A 522 46.77 10.09 3.88
N ARG A 523 47.90 10.79 3.62
CA ARG A 523 47.88 12.17 3.09
C ARG A 523 47.62 12.30 1.58
N ASP A 524 47.82 11.23 0.79
CA ASP A 524 47.75 11.27 -0.68
C ASP A 524 46.75 10.28 -1.30
N ILE A 525 45.85 9.65 -0.53
CA ILE A 525 44.82 8.78 -1.10
C ILE A 525 43.74 9.63 -1.75
N GLU A 526 43.66 9.60 -3.09
CA GLU A 526 42.54 10.19 -3.83
C GLU A 526 41.27 9.40 -3.48
N LEU A 527 40.51 9.90 -2.50
CA LEU A 527 39.24 9.34 -2.02
C LEU A 527 38.09 9.55 -3.03
N ILE A 528 38.37 10.22 -4.15
CA ILE A 528 37.42 10.45 -5.23
C ILE A 528 37.35 9.17 -6.07
N CYS A 529 36.24 8.43 -5.93
CA CYS A 529 36.00 7.29 -6.79
C CYS A 529 35.40 7.77 -8.12
N LYS A 530 36.10 7.51 -9.23
CA LYS A 530 35.63 7.84 -10.58
C LYS A 530 34.99 6.60 -11.22
N GLY A 531 33.93 6.80 -12.01
CA GLY A 531 33.26 5.74 -12.77
C GLY A 531 32.02 5.16 -12.09
N PRO A 532 31.15 4.48 -12.86
CA PRO A 532 29.96 3.82 -12.33
C PRO A 532 30.30 2.42 -11.72
N PRO A 533 29.64 2.02 -10.63
CA PRO A 533 28.70 2.80 -9.84
C PRO A 533 29.42 3.91 -9.06
N THR A 534 28.74 5.05 -8.88
CA THR A 534 29.26 6.17 -8.08
C THR A 534 29.60 5.68 -6.68
N ARG A 535 30.81 5.96 -6.21
CA ARG A 535 31.31 5.54 -4.90
C ARG A 535 31.86 6.74 -4.14
N LYS A 536 31.81 6.67 -2.82
CA LYS A 536 32.47 7.64 -1.95
C LYS A 536 32.88 7.00 -0.63
N TRP A 537 33.90 7.60 -0.02
CA TRP A 537 34.33 7.30 1.33
C TRP A 537 33.65 8.27 2.30
N VAL A 538 33.03 7.74 3.34
CA VAL A 538 32.27 8.53 4.33
C VAL A 538 32.87 8.34 5.70
N ASP A 539 33.01 9.44 6.45
CA ASP A 539 33.48 9.41 7.82
C ASP A 539 32.46 8.72 8.74
N SER A 540 32.95 8.07 9.80
CA SER A 540 32.10 7.30 10.71
C SER A 540 30.94 8.13 11.29
N GLU A 541 31.20 9.40 11.59
CA GLU A 541 30.23 10.35 12.16
C GLU A 541 29.16 10.78 11.14
N SER A 542 29.50 10.85 9.85
CA SER A 542 28.56 11.25 8.79
C SER A 542 27.74 10.08 8.23
N MET A 543 28.05 8.84 8.59
CA MET A 543 27.39 7.66 8.03
C MET A 543 25.87 7.65 8.30
N ASP A 544 25.47 8.14 9.47
CA ASP A 544 24.06 8.17 9.86
C ASP A 544 23.25 9.19 9.06
N ASP A 545 23.89 10.18 8.42
CA ASP A 545 23.24 11.17 7.56
C ASP A 545 22.96 10.61 6.16
N GLU A 546 23.72 9.61 5.72
CA GLU A 546 23.58 9.02 4.40
C GLU A 546 22.21 8.36 4.14
N THR A 547 21.75 8.42 2.89
CA THR A 547 20.46 7.86 2.44
C THR A 547 20.51 6.35 2.24
N LEU A 548 21.03 5.62 3.24
CA LEU A 548 20.99 4.16 3.28
C LEU A 548 19.56 3.62 3.38
N SER A 549 19.30 2.42 2.87
CA SER A 549 18.04 1.72 3.15
C SER A 549 17.98 1.21 4.60
N THR A 550 16.80 0.87 5.11
CA THR A 550 16.66 0.26 6.44
C THR A 550 17.47 -1.04 6.58
N GLY A 551 17.58 -1.83 5.51
CA GLY A 551 18.43 -3.02 5.50
C GLY A 551 19.91 -2.68 5.65
N MET A 552 20.39 -1.67 4.93
CA MET A 552 21.79 -1.23 4.98
C MET A 552 22.15 -0.53 6.30
N ARG A 553 21.22 0.24 6.90
CA ARG A 553 21.40 0.77 8.26
C ARG A 553 21.59 -0.34 9.29
N LYS A 554 20.81 -1.41 9.21
CA LYS A 554 21.00 -2.57 10.10
C LYS A 554 22.36 -3.25 9.87
N CYS A 555 22.87 -3.28 8.63
CA CYS A 555 24.24 -3.75 8.38
C CYS A 555 25.28 -2.83 9.03
N TRP A 556 25.08 -1.51 8.97
CA TRP A 556 25.92 -0.53 9.64
C TRP A 556 25.90 -0.72 11.17
N ASP A 557 24.71 -0.84 11.76
CA ASP A 557 24.53 -1.06 13.21
C ASP A 557 25.26 -2.31 13.73
N LEU A 558 25.38 -3.36 12.91
CA LEU A 558 26.13 -4.57 13.28
C LEU A 558 27.63 -4.28 13.41
N VAL A 559 28.17 -3.45 12.50
CA VAL A 559 29.59 -3.11 12.47
C VAL A 559 29.91 -2.03 13.50
N SER A 560 29.13 -0.95 13.55
CA SER A 560 29.37 0.18 14.47
C SER A 560 29.34 -0.23 15.94
N LYS A 561 28.42 -1.12 16.32
CA LYS A 561 28.36 -1.70 17.69
C LYS A 561 29.54 -2.61 18.04
N SER A 562 30.32 -3.05 17.06
CA SER A 562 31.53 -3.87 17.29
C SER A 562 32.81 -3.04 17.34
N LEU A 563 32.72 -1.74 17.04
CA LEU A 563 33.82 -0.77 17.15
C LEU A 563 33.94 -0.18 18.56
N HIS A 564 32.83 -0.22 19.33
CA HIS A 564 32.76 0.10 20.75
C HIS A 564 32.74 -1.20 21.57
#